data_AF-A0A7K9MGE8-F1
#
_entry.id   AF-A0A7K9MGE8-F1
#
_cell.length_a   1.000
_cell.length_b   1.000
_cell.length_c   1.000
_cell.angle_alpha   90.00
_cell.angle_beta   90.00
_cell.angle_gamma   90.00
#
_symmetry.space_group_name_H-M   'P 1'
#
loop_
_entity.id
_entity.type
_entity.pdbx_description
1 polymer ?
#
loop_
_entity_poly.entity_id
_entity_poly.type
_entity_poly.pdbx_seq_one_letter_code
_entity_poly.pdbx_strand_id
1 'polypeptide(L)'
;GPDFGYVTRESPGREVSSLDSFGNLEISPPVTVRGKEYPLGRILIGSPLPWASGRRMSKAVRDFLYAQKVQAPVEIYSEWLSVGHVDEFLTFVPAYDRKGFRLLLASPNACYKLFKEKQRQGHGEAAQLVGLKGTERRSIDEILADESLRNDNKHVQRCIDWNRDLLKQELGLSEQDIIDIPQLFVLSGSYADALFPDMVNMLVLGRHLGIPKPFGPLVGGQCCLEERVRELLEPLGLTCTFIDDYFSYHVLSGEVHCGTNVRRKPFAFKWWHMVP
;
A
#
# COMPACT_ATOMS: atom_id res chain seq x y z
N GLY A 1 23.95 10.89 -15.57
CA GLY A 1 25.40 11.08 -15.32
C GLY A 1 26.16 9.88 -15.85
N PRO A 2 27.48 9.77 -15.65
CA PRO A 2 28.21 8.53 -15.92
C PRO A 2 27.49 7.34 -15.25
N ASP A 3 27.26 6.26 -16.00
CA ASP A 3 26.57 5.04 -15.57
C ASP A 3 25.17 5.25 -14.94
N PHE A 4 24.50 6.36 -15.28
CA PHE A 4 23.14 6.66 -14.84
C PHE A 4 22.32 7.20 -16.01
N GLY A 5 21.51 6.32 -16.61
CA GLY A 5 20.63 6.63 -17.72
C GLY A 5 19.45 7.53 -17.32
N TYR A 6 18.88 8.20 -18.30
CA TYR A 6 17.71 9.07 -18.14
C TYR A 6 16.70 8.78 -19.24
N VAL A 7 15.42 8.71 -18.86
CA VAL A 7 14.31 8.59 -19.81
C VAL A 7 13.11 9.34 -19.25
N THR A 8 12.38 10.02 -20.14
CA THR A 8 11.12 10.68 -19.82
C THR A 8 10.11 10.47 -20.94
N ARG A 9 8.82 10.64 -20.64
CA ARG A 9 7.72 10.63 -21.61
C ARG A 9 6.86 11.85 -21.33
N GLU A 10 6.65 12.66 -22.36
CA GLU A 10 5.80 13.85 -22.25
C GLU A 10 4.38 13.50 -22.70
N SER A 11 3.40 13.86 -21.88
CA SER A 11 1.98 13.75 -22.25
C SER A 11 1.66 14.78 -23.35
N PRO A 12 0.90 14.42 -24.40
CA PRO A 12 0.40 15.40 -25.36
C PRO A 12 -0.34 16.54 -24.64
N GLY A 13 0.00 17.79 -24.96
CA GLY A 13 -0.60 18.95 -24.29
C GLY A 13 -0.12 19.20 -22.85
N ARG A 14 0.82 18.39 -22.33
CA ARG A 14 1.34 18.43 -20.94
C ARG A 14 0.26 18.23 -19.86
N GLU A 15 -0.83 17.57 -20.22
CA GLU A 15 -1.84 17.16 -19.23
C GLU A 15 -1.27 16.04 -18.37
N VAL A 16 -1.16 16.31 -17.07
CA VAL A 16 -0.72 15.37 -16.03
C VAL A 16 -1.75 15.33 -14.92
N SER A 17 -1.90 14.17 -14.30
CA SER A 17 -2.76 13.96 -13.14
C SER A 17 -1.94 13.48 -11.94
N SER A 18 -2.55 13.42 -10.76
CA SER A 18 -1.89 12.81 -9.60
C SER A 18 -1.38 11.39 -9.88
N LEU A 19 -2.09 10.63 -10.73
CA LEU A 19 -1.74 9.26 -11.11
C LEU A 19 -0.51 9.15 -12.04
N ASP A 20 0.04 10.27 -12.53
CA ASP A 20 1.34 10.32 -13.23
C ASP A 20 2.53 10.34 -12.27
N SER A 21 2.31 10.57 -10.97
CA SER A 21 3.35 10.48 -9.95
C SER A 21 3.77 9.02 -9.73
N PHE A 22 5.06 8.77 -9.50
CA PHE A 22 5.59 7.40 -9.51
C PHE A 22 5.39 6.60 -8.21
N GLY A 23 4.74 7.15 -7.17
CA GLY A 23 4.10 6.33 -6.13
C GLY A 23 2.96 5.47 -6.71
N ASN A 24 2.41 5.87 -7.85
CA ASN A 24 1.41 5.12 -8.61
C ASN A 24 2.03 4.08 -9.60
N LEU A 25 3.34 3.84 -9.52
CA LEU A 25 4.07 2.93 -10.41
C LEU A 25 4.95 1.97 -9.60
N GLU A 26 4.43 0.77 -9.38
CA GLU A 26 5.10 -0.25 -8.58
C GLU A 26 5.44 -1.49 -9.40
N ILE A 27 6.12 -2.45 -8.77
CA ILE A 27 6.40 -3.74 -9.39
C ILE A 27 6.32 -4.90 -8.41
N SER A 28 5.69 -5.99 -8.84
CA SER A 28 5.67 -7.23 -8.05
C SER A 28 7.02 -7.95 -8.06
N PRO A 29 7.30 -8.80 -7.06
CA PRO A 29 8.40 -9.76 -7.14
C PRO A 29 8.19 -10.77 -8.29
N PRO A 30 9.20 -11.58 -8.63
CA PRO A 30 9.06 -12.65 -9.62
C PRO A 30 7.93 -13.62 -9.26
N VAL A 31 7.09 -13.96 -10.24
CA VAL A 31 5.93 -14.85 -10.04
C VAL A 31 5.76 -15.80 -11.21
N THR A 32 5.04 -16.91 -10.97
CA THR A 32 4.54 -17.80 -12.01
C THR A 32 3.03 -17.85 -11.93
N VAL A 33 2.36 -17.62 -13.05
CA VAL A 33 0.90 -17.48 -13.14
C VAL A 33 0.39 -18.48 -14.17
N ARG A 34 -0.33 -19.50 -13.72
CA ARG A 34 -0.92 -20.54 -14.59
C ARG A 34 0.08 -21.12 -15.62
N GLY A 35 1.31 -21.37 -15.18
CA GLY A 35 2.39 -21.92 -16.00
C GLY A 35 3.21 -20.89 -16.79
N LYS A 36 2.83 -19.61 -16.81
CA LYS A 36 3.62 -18.52 -17.40
C LYS A 36 4.52 -17.88 -16.35
N GLU A 37 5.83 -17.86 -16.61
CA GLU A 37 6.81 -17.24 -15.73
C GLU A 37 6.96 -15.74 -16.01
N TYR A 38 7.02 -14.96 -14.95
CA TYR A 38 7.36 -13.53 -14.94
C TYR A 38 8.61 -13.35 -14.06
N PRO A 39 9.81 -13.70 -14.57
CA PRO A 39 11.04 -13.77 -13.76
C PRO A 39 11.56 -12.40 -13.30
N LEU A 40 11.01 -11.31 -13.86
CA LEU A 40 11.31 -9.93 -13.51
C LEU A 40 10.14 -9.23 -12.81
N GLY A 41 9.11 -9.99 -12.42
CA GLY A 41 7.87 -9.45 -11.88
C GLY A 41 6.95 -8.85 -12.94
N ARG A 42 5.90 -8.18 -12.47
CA ARG A 42 4.93 -7.45 -13.30
C ARG A 42 4.73 -6.04 -12.75
N ILE A 43 4.81 -5.05 -13.63
CA ILE A 43 4.54 -3.65 -13.28
C ILE A 43 3.09 -3.52 -12.81
N LEU A 44 2.85 -2.74 -11.76
CA LEU A 44 1.53 -2.40 -11.23
C LEU A 44 1.29 -0.91 -11.41
N ILE A 45 0.19 -0.53 -12.05
CA ILE A 45 -0.16 0.87 -12.34
C ILE A 45 -1.55 1.14 -11.78
N GLY A 46 -1.70 2.15 -10.93
CA GLY A 46 -3.02 2.53 -10.44
C GLY A 46 -3.83 3.25 -11.50
N SER A 47 -5.13 2.96 -11.52
CA SER A 47 -6.09 3.30 -12.56
C SER A 47 -7.51 3.30 -11.98
N PRO A 48 -8.52 3.79 -12.72
CA PRO A 48 -9.90 3.66 -12.32
C PRO A 48 -10.38 2.24 -12.65
N LEU A 49 -11.59 1.89 -12.19
CA LEU A 49 -12.19 0.60 -12.56
C LEU A 49 -12.26 0.43 -14.08
N PRO A 50 -12.21 -0.82 -14.61
CA PRO A 50 -12.13 -1.06 -16.05
C PRO A 50 -13.28 -0.44 -16.86
N TRP A 51 -14.48 -0.36 -16.27
CA TRP A 51 -15.67 0.23 -16.87
C TRP A 51 -15.87 1.71 -16.54
N ALA A 52 -15.02 2.30 -15.69
CA ALA A 52 -15.14 3.68 -15.26
C ALA A 52 -14.25 4.60 -16.10
N SER A 53 -14.81 5.76 -16.44
CA SER A 53 -14.02 6.95 -16.78
C SER A 53 -13.43 7.52 -15.50
N GLY A 54 -12.18 7.94 -15.54
CA GLY A 54 -11.51 8.47 -14.36
C GLY A 54 -10.10 8.92 -14.66
N ARG A 55 -9.42 9.45 -13.64
CA ARG A 55 -8.00 9.80 -13.71
C ARG A 55 -7.22 8.54 -14.10
N ARG A 56 -6.24 8.69 -15.00
CA ARG A 56 -5.33 7.61 -15.41
C ARG A 56 -3.94 8.18 -15.58
N MET A 57 -2.94 7.36 -15.33
CA MET A 57 -1.57 7.64 -15.79
C MET A 57 -1.60 7.93 -17.30
N SER A 58 -0.85 8.95 -17.72
CA SER A 58 -0.79 9.42 -19.09
C SER A 58 -0.53 8.29 -20.07
N LYS A 59 -1.20 8.35 -21.22
CA LYS A 59 -1.09 7.32 -22.26
C LYS A 59 0.37 7.16 -22.71
N ALA A 60 1.13 8.25 -22.79
CA ALA A 60 2.53 8.22 -23.20
C ALA A 60 3.42 7.37 -22.27
N VAL A 61 3.19 7.46 -20.95
CA VAL A 61 3.90 6.63 -19.96
C VAL A 61 3.41 5.18 -20.02
N ARG A 62 2.09 4.96 -20.07
CA ARG A 62 1.54 3.60 -20.18
C ARG A 62 2.03 2.87 -21.43
N ASP A 63 1.92 3.49 -22.60
CA ASP A 63 2.42 2.92 -23.87
C ASP A 63 3.90 2.58 -23.77
N PHE A 64 4.71 3.45 -23.13
CA PHE A 64 6.12 3.18 -22.89
C PHE A 64 6.32 1.93 -22.03
N LEU A 65 5.62 1.81 -20.90
CA LEU A 65 5.75 0.66 -20.00
C LEU A 65 5.30 -0.64 -20.67
N TYR A 66 4.18 -0.65 -21.38
CA TYR A 66 3.72 -1.81 -22.15
C TYR A 66 4.71 -2.20 -23.26
N ALA A 67 5.35 -1.23 -23.92
CA ALA A 67 6.34 -1.49 -24.96
C ALA A 67 7.62 -2.17 -24.44
N GLN A 68 7.88 -2.16 -23.12
CA GLN A 68 9.05 -2.85 -22.54
C GLN A 68 8.90 -4.37 -22.53
N LYS A 69 7.66 -4.89 -22.56
CA LYS A 69 7.27 -6.33 -22.63
C LYS A 69 7.67 -7.19 -21.42
N VAL A 70 8.88 -7.04 -20.91
CA VAL A 70 9.52 -7.96 -19.95
C VAL A 70 8.93 -7.93 -18.54
N GLN A 71 8.10 -6.95 -18.23
CA GLN A 71 7.41 -6.81 -16.94
C GLN A 71 5.92 -6.47 -17.15
N ALA A 72 5.30 -7.14 -18.13
CA ALA A 72 3.92 -6.96 -18.61
C ALA A 72 2.98 -6.32 -17.57
N PRO A 73 2.64 -5.02 -17.71
CA PRO A 73 1.89 -4.28 -16.70
C PRO A 73 0.52 -4.87 -16.35
N VAL A 74 0.06 -4.56 -15.14
CA VAL A 74 -1.30 -4.79 -14.62
C VAL A 74 -1.83 -3.45 -14.14
N GLU A 75 -2.97 -3.02 -14.68
CA GLU A 75 -3.68 -1.85 -14.17
C GLU A 75 -4.55 -2.27 -12.98
N ILE A 76 -4.37 -1.63 -11.82
CA ILE A 76 -5.11 -1.92 -10.57
C ILE A 76 -5.90 -0.69 -10.11
N TYR A 77 -6.93 -0.88 -9.31
CA TYR A 77 -7.88 0.18 -8.94
C TYR A 77 -7.36 1.03 -7.77
N SER A 78 -6.89 2.24 -8.06
CA SER A 78 -6.41 3.20 -7.05
C SER A 78 -7.19 4.52 -7.03
N GLU A 79 -8.03 4.80 -8.03
CA GLU A 79 -8.68 6.10 -8.18
C GLU A 79 -9.62 6.47 -7.01
N TRP A 80 -10.03 5.49 -6.20
CA TRP A 80 -10.82 5.71 -4.98
C TRP A 80 -10.05 6.48 -3.89
N LEU A 81 -8.72 6.59 -3.98
CA LEU A 81 -7.89 7.40 -3.09
C LEU A 81 -7.79 8.84 -3.58
N SER A 82 -7.72 9.79 -2.64
CA SER A 82 -7.55 11.22 -2.93
C SER A 82 -6.29 11.45 -3.77
N VAL A 83 -5.14 10.93 -3.30
CA VAL A 83 -3.88 10.97 -4.03
C VAL A 83 -3.94 10.00 -5.23
N GLY A 84 -4.38 8.77 -5.01
CA GLY A 84 -4.73 7.85 -6.11
C GLY A 84 -3.60 6.91 -6.50
N HIS A 85 -2.67 6.63 -5.59
CA HIS A 85 -1.47 5.84 -5.82
C HIS A 85 -1.63 4.42 -5.27
N VAL A 86 -0.81 3.50 -5.77
CA VAL A 86 -0.90 2.09 -5.39
C VAL A 86 -0.16 1.80 -4.09
N ASP A 87 0.92 2.53 -3.82
CA ASP A 87 1.72 2.43 -2.60
C ASP A 87 0.96 2.83 -1.32
N GLU A 88 -0.19 3.50 -1.46
CA GLU A 88 -1.12 3.82 -0.37
C GLU A 88 -1.89 2.61 0.15
N PHE A 89 -2.00 1.51 -0.61
CA PHE A 89 -2.76 0.34 -0.16
C PHE A 89 -2.04 -1.00 -0.31
N LEU A 90 -0.87 -1.01 -0.96
CA LEU A 90 -0.06 -2.22 -1.11
C LEU A 90 1.44 -1.97 -0.97
N THR A 91 2.15 -2.98 -0.50
CA THR A 91 3.61 -3.08 -0.62
C THR A 91 4.05 -4.54 -0.64
N PHE A 92 5.31 -4.80 -0.97
CA PHE A 92 5.89 -6.15 -0.92
C PHE A 92 7.06 -6.19 0.06
N VAL A 93 7.09 -7.23 0.89
CA VAL A 93 8.21 -7.52 1.80
C VAL A 93 8.82 -8.89 1.51
N PRO A 94 10.13 -9.07 1.70
CA PRO A 94 10.75 -10.38 1.53
C PRO A 94 10.29 -11.34 2.63
N ALA A 95 10.24 -12.62 2.30
CA ALA A 95 9.99 -13.70 3.24
C ALA A 95 10.93 -14.88 2.93
N TYR A 96 11.28 -15.68 3.92
CA TYR A 96 12.18 -16.83 3.73
C TYR A 96 11.48 -18.08 3.18
N ASP A 97 10.15 -18.07 3.15
CA ASP A 97 9.32 -19.20 2.77
C ASP A 97 8.50 -18.90 1.49
N ARG A 98 7.69 -19.88 1.08
CA ARG A 98 6.71 -19.74 -0.02
C ARG A 98 7.37 -19.24 -1.30
N LYS A 99 6.89 -18.11 -1.82
CA LYS A 99 7.38 -17.47 -3.05
C LYS A 99 8.53 -16.48 -2.79
N GLY A 100 9.06 -16.42 -1.57
CA GLY A 100 10.13 -15.49 -1.18
C GLY A 100 9.64 -14.08 -0.80
N PHE A 101 8.32 -13.87 -0.72
CA PHE A 101 7.72 -12.58 -0.38
C PHE A 101 6.34 -12.72 0.28
N ARG A 102 5.84 -11.60 0.81
CA ARG A 102 4.42 -11.37 1.12
C ARG A 102 3.96 -10.07 0.46
N LEU A 103 2.74 -10.08 -0.05
CA LEU A 103 1.98 -8.88 -0.39
C LEU A 103 1.35 -8.35 0.89
N LEU A 104 1.66 -7.13 1.27
CA LEU A 104 0.96 -6.43 2.35
C LEU A 104 -0.15 -5.60 1.74
N LEU A 105 -1.35 -5.68 2.31
CA LEU A 105 -2.49 -4.82 1.93
C LEU A 105 -2.97 -4.05 3.15
N ALA A 106 -3.27 -2.77 2.98
CA ALA A 106 -4.05 -2.01 3.97
C ALA A 106 -5.40 -2.70 4.21
N SER A 107 -5.87 -2.75 5.45
CA SER A 107 -7.08 -3.51 5.81
C SER A 107 -7.88 -2.86 6.92
N PRO A 108 -8.96 -2.13 6.57
CA PRO A 108 -9.95 -1.68 7.52
C PRO A 108 -10.56 -2.81 8.35
N ASN A 109 -10.86 -3.95 7.73
CA ASN A 109 -11.39 -5.10 8.45
C ASN A 109 -10.44 -5.60 9.54
N ALA A 110 -9.13 -5.67 9.27
CA ALA A 110 -8.14 -6.06 10.27
C ALA A 110 -8.06 -5.05 11.42
N CYS A 111 -8.17 -3.75 11.13
CA CYS A 111 -8.16 -2.71 12.16
C CYS A 111 -9.40 -2.76 13.06
N TYR A 112 -10.60 -2.86 12.47
CA TYR A 112 -11.84 -3.02 13.24
C TYR A 112 -11.85 -4.30 14.07
N LYS A 113 -11.25 -5.38 13.57
CA LYS A 113 -11.09 -6.63 14.32
C LYS A 113 -10.18 -6.42 15.53
N LEU A 114 -9.01 -5.82 15.35
CA LEU A 114 -8.07 -5.49 16.43
C LEU A 114 -8.74 -4.60 17.50
N PHE A 115 -9.43 -3.54 17.08
CA PHE A 115 -10.09 -2.62 18.01
C PHE A 115 -11.21 -3.31 18.80
N LYS A 116 -12.01 -4.18 18.17
CA LYS A 116 -13.00 -5.01 18.88
C LYS A 116 -12.36 -6.00 19.86
N GLU A 117 -11.23 -6.58 19.50
CA GLU A 117 -10.46 -7.45 20.40
C GLU A 117 -10.00 -6.68 21.65
N LYS A 118 -9.40 -5.50 21.47
CA LYS A 118 -8.95 -4.66 22.59
C LYS A 118 -10.10 -4.09 23.41
N GLN A 119 -11.24 -3.73 22.80
CA GLN A 119 -12.47 -3.34 23.51
C GLN A 119 -12.95 -4.47 24.43
N ARG A 120 -13.03 -5.71 23.93
CA ARG A 120 -13.44 -6.90 24.72
C ARG A 120 -12.49 -7.21 25.88
N GLN A 121 -11.23 -6.80 25.77
CA GLN A 121 -10.23 -6.90 26.84
C GLN A 121 -10.34 -5.78 27.87
N GLY A 122 -11.30 -4.86 27.74
CA GLY A 122 -11.52 -3.75 28.67
C GLY A 122 -10.74 -2.48 28.32
N HIS A 123 -10.20 -2.37 27.11
CA HIS A 123 -9.42 -1.22 26.66
C HIS A 123 -10.19 -0.27 25.72
N GLY A 124 -11.53 -0.24 25.81
CA GLY A 124 -12.38 0.62 24.96
C GLY A 124 -12.07 2.12 25.06
N GLU A 125 -11.67 2.59 26.24
CA GLU A 125 -11.29 3.98 26.49
C GLU A 125 -9.87 4.35 26.00
N ALA A 126 -9.07 3.37 25.54
CA ALA A 126 -7.76 3.67 24.99
C ALA A 126 -7.91 4.51 23.71
N ALA A 127 -7.22 5.65 23.65
CA ALA A 127 -7.38 6.62 22.58
C ALA A 127 -6.17 6.75 21.67
N GLN A 128 -6.44 6.99 20.39
CA GLN A 128 -5.49 7.30 19.34
C GLN A 128 -5.53 8.79 19.02
N LEU A 129 -4.39 9.35 18.62
CA LEU A 129 -4.36 10.66 17.98
C LEU A 129 -4.87 10.52 16.54
N VAL A 130 -5.94 11.25 16.22
CA VAL A 130 -6.59 11.26 14.91
C VAL A 130 -6.77 12.71 14.43
N GLY A 131 -7.08 12.88 13.14
CA GLY A 131 -7.42 14.18 12.53
C GLY A 131 -6.21 14.99 12.08
N LEU A 132 -6.38 15.92 11.12
CA LEU A 132 -5.31 16.58 10.35
C LEU A 132 -4.23 17.37 11.14
N LYS A 133 -4.40 17.58 12.45
CA LYS A 133 -3.44 18.32 13.29
C LYS A 133 -2.92 17.51 14.49
N GLY A 134 -3.31 16.25 14.64
CA GLY A 134 -2.88 15.40 15.76
C GLY A 134 -3.34 15.88 17.13
N THR A 135 -4.37 16.74 17.17
CA THR A 135 -4.93 17.27 18.42
C THR A 135 -6.23 16.59 18.82
N GLU A 136 -6.91 15.91 17.89
CA GLU A 136 -8.13 15.18 18.19
C GLU A 136 -7.77 13.78 18.70
N ARG A 137 -8.36 13.40 19.83
CA ARG A 137 -8.20 12.07 20.41
C ARG A 137 -9.53 11.35 20.27
N ARG A 138 -9.51 10.16 19.69
CA ARG A 138 -10.69 9.29 19.64
C ARG A 138 -10.39 7.95 20.30
N SER A 139 -11.27 7.54 21.21
CA SER A 139 -11.18 6.24 21.87
C SER A 139 -11.53 5.09 20.91
N ILE A 140 -11.13 3.87 21.27
CA ILE A 140 -11.57 2.67 20.55
C ILE A 140 -13.10 2.61 20.52
N ASP A 141 -13.78 2.91 21.63
CA ASP A 141 -15.25 2.88 21.71
C ASP A 141 -15.89 3.90 20.78
N GLU A 142 -15.36 5.12 20.71
CA GLU A 142 -15.83 6.17 19.80
C GLU A 142 -15.62 5.80 18.33
N ILE A 143 -14.47 5.20 17.98
CA ILE A 143 -14.18 4.75 16.61
C ILE A 143 -15.11 3.59 16.22
N LEU A 144 -15.34 2.65 17.14
CA LEU A 144 -16.21 1.50 16.90
C LEU A 144 -17.69 1.89 16.83
N ALA A 145 -18.12 2.91 17.57
CA ALA A 145 -19.49 3.42 17.59
C ALA A 145 -19.82 4.26 16.35
N ASP A 146 -18.84 4.92 15.73
CA ASP A 146 -19.03 5.76 14.55
C ASP A 146 -19.52 4.96 13.34
N GLU A 147 -20.78 5.19 12.95
CA GLU A 147 -21.39 4.52 11.81
C GLU A 147 -20.93 5.08 10.47
N SER A 148 -20.63 6.38 10.40
CA SER A 148 -20.15 7.04 9.19
C SER A 148 -18.78 6.51 8.81
N LEU A 149 -17.83 6.57 9.75
CA LEU A 149 -16.48 6.04 9.57
C LEU A 149 -16.50 4.55 9.20
N ARG A 150 -17.42 3.79 9.79
CA ARG A 150 -17.58 2.36 9.47
C ARG A 150 -18.10 2.13 8.05
N ASN A 151 -18.99 2.98 7.55
CA ASN A 151 -19.50 2.89 6.19
C ASN A 151 -18.43 3.28 5.16
N ASP A 152 -17.66 4.32 5.45
CA ASP A 152 -16.47 4.73 4.68
C ASP A 152 -15.49 3.55 4.55
N ASN A 153 -15.12 2.94 5.68
CA ASN A 153 -14.18 1.84 5.70
C ASN A 153 -14.71 0.55 5.08
N LYS A 154 -16.03 0.30 5.12
CA LYS A 154 -16.67 -0.79 4.33
C LYS A 154 -16.59 -0.52 2.83
N HIS A 155 -16.66 0.74 2.40
CA HIS A 155 -16.44 1.08 0.98
C HIS A 155 -14.97 0.86 0.61
N VAL A 156 -14.03 1.42 1.35
CA VAL A 156 -12.59 1.27 1.12
C VAL A 156 -12.17 -0.20 1.10
N GLN A 157 -12.64 -1.00 2.06
CA GLN A 157 -12.35 -2.43 2.07
C GLN A 157 -12.82 -3.13 0.79
N ARG A 158 -13.99 -2.77 0.22
CA ARG A 158 -14.44 -3.33 -1.07
C ARG A 158 -13.53 -2.94 -2.23
N CYS A 159 -12.99 -1.71 -2.22
CA CYS A 159 -12.01 -1.27 -3.20
C CYS A 159 -10.71 -2.08 -3.10
N ILE A 160 -10.24 -2.33 -1.87
CA ILE A 160 -9.04 -3.15 -1.63
C ILE A 160 -9.30 -4.62 -1.98
N ASP A 161 -10.46 -5.18 -1.64
CA ASP A 161 -10.84 -6.56 -1.96
C ASP A 161 -10.89 -6.80 -3.47
N TRP A 162 -11.41 -5.82 -4.24
CA TRP A 162 -11.34 -5.87 -5.71
C TRP A 162 -9.90 -6.03 -6.21
N ASN A 163 -8.97 -5.25 -5.66
CA ASN A 163 -7.55 -5.35 -5.99
C ASN A 163 -6.93 -6.65 -5.49
N ARG A 164 -7.33 -7.13 -4.30
CA ARG A 164 -6.87 -8.41 -3.75
C ARG A 164 -7.15 -9.55 -4.74
N ASP A 165 -8.38 -9.63 -5.23
CA ASP A 165 -8.78 -10.68 -6.18
C ASP A 165 -8.10 -10.53 -7.54
N LEU A 166 -7.96 -9.28 -8.03
CA LEU A 166 -7.20 -9.00 -9.25
C LEU A 166 -5.73 -9.41 -9.11
N LEU A 167 -5.06 -9.03 -8.03
CA LEU A 167 -3.65 -9.38 -7.77
C LEU A 167 -3.48 -10.89 -7.60
N LYS A 168 -4.41 -11.58 -6.93
CA LYS A 168 -4.41 -13.05 -6.85
C LYS A 168 -4.49 -13.69 -8.23
N GLN A 169 -5.33 -13.17 -9.11
CA GLN A 169 -5.43 -13.65 -10.49
C GLN A 169 -4.16 -13.36 -11.29
N GLU A 170 -3.71 -12.11 -11.30
CA GLU A 170 -2.68 -11.61 -12.22
C GLU A 170 -1.25 -11.91 -11.77
N LEU A 171 -1.05 -12.21 -10.48
CA LEU A 171 0.23 -12.60 -9.88
C LEU A 171 0.21 -14.04 -9.35
N GLY A 172 -0.90 -14.76 -9.52
CA GLY A 172 -1.06 -16.16 -9.10
C GLY A 172 -0.97 -16.35 -7.59
N LEU A 173 -1.35 -15.36 -6.78
CA LEU A 173 -1.24 -15.38 -5.32
C LEU A 173 -2.33 -16.23 -4.67
N SER A 174 -1.98 -16.82 -3.53
CA SER A 174 -2.90 -17.43 -2.58
C SER A 174 -3.06 -16.53 -1.35
N GLU A 175 -4.09 -16.76 -0.53
CA GLU A 175 -4.26 -16.02 0.74
C GLU A 175 -3.05 -16.13 1.67
N GLN A 176 -2.27 -17.22 1.57
CA GLN A 176 -1.05 -17.40 2.37
C GLN A 176 0.10 -16.48 1.92
N ASP A 177 0.01 -15.88 0.74
CA ASP A 177 0.99 -14.93 0.22
C ASP A 177 0.63 -13.48 0.58
N ILE A 178 -0.51 -13.25 1.27
CA ILE A 178 -1.05 -11.93 1.57
C ILE A 178 -1.14 -11.74 3.09
N ILE A 179 -0.75 -10.56 3.57
CA ILE A 179 -0.90 -10.14 4.96
C ILE A 179 -1.68 -8.83 5.00
N ASP A 180 -2.72 -8.81 5.82
CA ASP A 180 -3.56 -7.65 6.06
C ASP A 180 -2.96 -6.77 7.17
N ILE A 181 -2.61 -5.53 6.84
CA ILE A 181 -2.09 -4.53 7.76
C ILE A 181 -3.26 -3.68 8.28
N PRO A 182 -3.47 -3.57 9.61
CA PRO A 182 -4.61 -2.84 10.16
C PRO A 182 -4.49 -1.34 9.85
N GLN A 183 -5.37 -0.83 8.99
CA GLN A 183 -5.35 0.56 8.51
C GLN A 183 -6.79 1.09 8.41
N LEU A 184 -7.03 2.33 8.82
CA LEU A 184 -8.33 3.00 8.63
C LEU A 184 -8.20 4.19 7.69
N PHE A 185 -9.31 4.49 7.03
CA PHE A 185 -9.45 5.59 6.09
C PHE A 185 -10.66 6.45 6.46
N VAL A 186 -10.71 7.66 5.93
CA VAL A 186 -11.84 8.58 5.99
C VAL A 186 -12.16 9.08 4.58
N LEU A 187 -13.44 9.24 4.25
CA LEU A 187 -13.84 9.76 2.95
C LEU A 187 -14.09 11.27 3.00
N SER A 188 -13.57 11.99 2.00
CA SER A 188 -13.95 13.36 1.67
C SER A 188 -14.64 13.35 0.30
N GLY A 189 -15.97 13.36 0.31
CA GLY A 189 -16.77 13.13 -0.90
C GLY A 189 -16.67 11.68 -1.38
N SER A 190 -16.04 11.45 -2.53
CA SER A 190 -15.88 10.12 -3.12
C SER A 190 -14.46 9.55 -3.01
N TYR A 191 -13.54 10.29 -2.40
CA TYR A 191 -12.14 9.92 -2.29
C TYR A 191 -11.75 9.65 -0.84
N ALA A 192 -10.87 8.67 -0.65
CA ALA A 192 -10.37 8.27 0.65
C ALA A 192 -8.98 8.86 0.95
N ASP A 193 -8.78 9.27 2.19
CA ASP A 193 -7.49 9.59 2.79
C ASP A 193 -7.26 8.69 4.02
N ALA A 194 -6.00 8.48 4.42
CA ALA A 194 -5.67 7.70 5.60
C ALA A 194 -6.14 8.42 6.89
N LEU A 195 -6.81 7.70 7.81
CA LEU A 195 -7.30 8.28 9.07
C LEU A 195 -6.15 8.56 10.06
N PHE A 196 -5.13 7.71 10.01
CA PHE A 196 -3.87 7.78 10.74
C PHE A 196 -2.74 7.32 9.80
N PRO A 197 -1.46 7.61 10.11
CA PRO A 197 -0.33 7.34 9.21
C PRO A 197 -0.38 5.95 8.57
N ASP A 198 -0.36 5.91 7.23
CA ASP A 198 -0.61 4.69 6.47
C ASP A 198 0.55 3.70 6.56
N MET A 199 0.39 2.68 7.40
CA MET A 199 1.47 1.75 7.69
C MET A 199 1.91 0.92 6.47
N VAL A 200 1.10 0.78 5.42
CA VAL A 200 1.53 0.04 4.21
C VAL A 200 2.48 0.86 3.34
N ASN A 201 2.43 2.20 3.43
CA ASN A 201 3.26 3.15 2.69
C ASN A 201 4.67 3.26 3.33
N MET A 202 5.34 2.11 3.46
CA MET A 202 6.60 1.94 4.20
C MET A 202 7.84 1.86 3.30
N LEU A 203 8.98 2.23 3.86
CA LEU A 203 10.29 2.02 3.24
C LEU A 203 10.80 0.59 3.50
N VAL A 204 11.01 -0.19 2.43
CA VAL A 204 11.52 -1.57 2.52
C VAL A 204 13.00 -1.65 2.12
N LEU A 205 13.90 -1.85 3.10
CA LEU A 205 15.34 -2.04 2.92
C LEU A 205 15.77 -3.46 3.29
N GLY A 206 15.43 -4.41 2.43
CA GLY A 206 15.65 -5.83 2.70
C GLY A 206 14.79 -6.27 3.87
N ARG A 207 15.41 -6.60 5.00
CA ARG A 207 14.69 -7.01 6.22
C ARG A 207 14.33 -5.84 7.15
N HIS A 208 14.85 -4.64 6.88
CA HIS A 208 14.57 -3.46 7.71
C HIS A 208 13.44 -2.66 7.10
N LEU A 209 12.37 -2.46 7.87
CA LEU A 209 11.17 -1.74 7.45
C LEU A 209 11.11 -0.39 8.19
N GLY A 210 11.04 0.70 7.43
CA GLY A 210 10.70 2.03 7.94
C GLY A 210 9.21 2.27 7.76
N ILE A 211 8.44 1.97 8.80
CA ILE A 211 6.97 1.99 8.80
C ILE A 211 6.49 3.33 9.37
N PRO A 212 5.52 4.02 8.75
CA PRO A 212 4.89 5.21 9.35
C PRO A 212 4.35 4.89 10.74
N LYS A 213 4.61 5.78 11.71
CA LYS A 213 4.21 5.55 13.11
C LYS A 213 2.71 5.87 13.25
N PRO A 214 1.85 4.89 13.58
CA PRO A 214 0.39 5.10 13.51
C PRO A 214 -0.18 5.91 14.68
N PHE A 215 0.59 6.12 15.76
CA PHE A 215 0.13 6.76 17.01
C PHE A 215 -1.17 6.17 17.59
N GLY A 216 -1.38 4.86 17.39
CA GLY A 216 -2.56 4.11 17.81
C GLY A 216 -2.80 4.04 19.33
N PRO A 217 -3.95 3.47 19.74
CA PRO A 217 -4.34 3.39 21.14
C PRO A 217 -3.29 2.68 21.99
N LEU A 218 -2.98 3.26 23.14
CA LEU A 218 -2.01 2.69 24.08
C LEU A 218 -2.68 1.67 24.99
N VAL A 219 -2.28 0.41 24.86
CA VAL A 219 -2.71 -0.72 25.70
C VAL A 219 -1.49 -1.26 26.42
N GLY A 220 -1.49 -1.25 27.76
CA GLY A 220 -0.32 -1.66 28.54
C GLY A 220 0.92 -0.77 28.30
N GLY A 221 0.72 0.49 27.89
CA GLY A 221 1.81 1.43 27.57
C GLY A 221 2.40 1.27 26.17
N GLN A 222 1.87 0.36 25.33
CA GLN A 222 2.33 0.15 23.96
C GLN A 222 1.22 0.42 22.95
N CYS A 223 1.61 0.91 21.76
CA CYS A 223 0.67 1.12 20.67
C CYS A 223 0.21 -0.24 20.11
N CYS A 224 -1.09 -0.54 20.21
CA CYS A 224 -1.62 -1.84 19.79
C CYS A 224 -1.52 -2.09 18.27
N LEU A 225 -1.48 -1.03 17.46
CA LEU A 225 -1.27 -1.13 16.01
C LEU A 225 0.19 -1.54 15.71
N GLU A 226 1.16 -0.90 16.36
CA GLU A 226 2.57 -1.28 16.21
C GLU A 226 2.83 -2.71 16.68
N GLU A 227 2.24 -3.10 17.83
CA GLU A 227 2.29 -4.47 18.35
C GLU A 227 1.75 -5.46 17.31
N ARG A 228 0.55 -5.21 16.77
CA ARG A 228 -0.06 -6.08 15.75
C ARG A 228 0.79 -6.18 14.48
N VAL A 229 1.40 -5.08 14.03
CA VAL A 229 2.29 -5.12 12.85
C VAL A 229 3.55 -5.95 13.13
N ARG A 230 4.15 -5.82 14.32
CA ARG A 230 5.28 -6.67 14.73
C ARG A 230 4.89 -8.15 14.76
N GLU A 231 3.75 -8.49 15.37
CA GLU A 231 3.22 -9.86 15.41
C GLU A 231 3.07 -10.49 14.01
N LEU A 232 2.72 -9.69 13.01
CA LEU A 232 2.53 -10.16 11.62
C LEU A 232 3.86 -10.29 10.87
N LEU A 233 4.82 -9.39 11.09
CA LEU A 233 5.99 -9.24 10.23
C LEU A 233 7.29 -9.80 10.82
N GLU A 234 7.48 -9.72 12.13
CA GLU A 234 8.69 -10.26 12.79
C GLU A 234 8.87 -11.77 12.63
N PRO A 235 7.80 -12.61 12.61
CA PRO A 235 7.93 -14.04 12.29
C PRO A 235 8.50 -14.33 10.89
N LEU A 236 8.48 -13.35 9.97
CA LEU A 236 9.10 -13.44 8.65
C LEU A 236 10.60 -13.05 8.67
N GLY A 237 11.15 -12.72 9.84
CA GLY A 237 12.51 -12.24 10.01
C GLY A 237 12.70 -10.76 9.64
N LEU A 238 11.62 -9.98 9.64
CA LEU A 238 11.62 -8.55 9.36
C LEU A 238 11.80 -7.75 10.65
N THR A 239 12.41 -6.58 10.56
CA THR A 239 12.60 -5.65 11.66
C THR A 239 11.75 -4.41 11.41
N CYS A 240 10.78 -4.15 12.30
CA CYS A 240 9.86 -3.03 12.18
C CYS A 240 10.36 -1.81 12.96
N THR A 241 10.74 -0.75 12.25
CA THR A 241 11.07 0.56 12.81
C THR A 241 9.94 1.52 12.50
N PHE A 242 9.28 2.06 13.52
CA PHE A 242 8.20 3.03 13.36
C PHE A 242 8.73 4.45 13.38
N ILE A 243 8.53 5.18 12.28
CA ILE A 243 9.09 6.52 12.02
C ILE A 243 7.98 7.54 12.20
N ASP A 244 8.22 8.56 13.02
CA ASP A 244 7.33 9.70 13.12
C ASP A 244 7.49 10.59 11.89
N ASP A 245 6.51 10.52 11.00
CA ASP A 245 6.40 11.33 9.79
C ASP A 245 5.16 12.24 9.81
N TYR A 246 4.49 12.34 10.96
CA TYR A 246 3.12 12.86 11.06
C TYR A 246 2.98 14.29 10.50
N PHE A 247 3.71 15.25 11.09
CA PHE A 247 3.62 16.65 10.66
C PHE A 247 4.39 16.95 9.37
N SER A 248 5.37 16.11 9.04
CA SER A 248 6.24 16.31 7.88
C SER A 248 5.67 15.73 6.59
N TYR A 249 4.86 14.67 6.68
CA TYR A 249 4.35 13.92 5.53
C TYR A 249 2.85 13.60 5.69
N HIS A 250 2.41 12.92 6.76
CA HIS A 250 1.03 12.41 6.88
C HIS A 250 -0.03 13.50 6.67
N VAL A 251 0.12 14.65 7.33
CA VAL A 251 -0.81 15.79 7.20
C VAL A 251 -0.86 16.42 5.80
N LEU A 252 0.07 16.03 4.92
CA LEU A 252 0.16 16.41 3.51
C LEU A 252 -0.30 15.27 2.57
N SER A 253 -1.02 14.27 3.09
CA SER A 253 -1.51 13.09 2.38
C SER A 253 -0.39 12.22 1.78
N GLY A 254 0.64 11.92 2.55
CA GLY A 254 1.67 10.94 2.16
C GLY A 254 2.49 10.48 3.35
N GLU A 255 3.25 9.39 3.20
CA GLU A 255 4.02 8.82 4.32
C GLU A 255 5.49 8.58 3.94
N VAL A 256 6.21 7.80 4.74
CA VAL A 256 7.61 7.42 4.53
C VAL A 256 7.93 6.96 3.10
N HIS A 257 7.11 6.11 2.46
CA HIS A 257 7.38 5.67 1.08
C HIS A 257 7.23 6.84 0.09
N CYS A 258 6.14 7.62 0.18
CA CYS A 258 5.93 8.81 -0.64
C CYS A 258 7.09 9.83 -0.51
N GLY A 259 7.68 9.94 0.68
CA GLY A 259 8.80 10.84 0.96
C GLY A 259 10.17 10.35 0.53
N THR A 260 10.31 9.11 0.04
CA THR A 260 11.60 8.47 -0.24
C THR A 260 11.63 7.78 -1.61
N ASN A 261 12.82 7.32 -2.02
CA ASN A 261 12.98 6.47 -3.20
C ASN A 261 14.22 5.57 -3.02
N VAL A 262 14.22 4.39 -3.64
CA VAL A 262 15.26 3.37 -3.45
C VAL A 262 15.79 2.86 -4.77
N ARG A 263 17.09 3.03 -4.99
CA ARG A 263 17.81 2.31 -6.05
C ARG A 263 18.16 0.91 -5.57
N ARG A 264 17.62 -0.12 -6.23
CA ARG A 264 17.82 -1.53 -5.87
C ARG A 264 18.83 -2.22 -6.81
N LYS A 265 19.34 -3.37 -6.37
CA LYS A 265 20.19 -4.23 -7.20
C LYS A 265 19.36 -4.79 -8.37
N PRO A 266 19.84 -4.71 -9.64
CA PRO A 266 19.17 -5.36 -10.76
C PRO A 266 19.05 -6.87 -10.59
N PHE A 267 18.03 -7.47 -11.21
CA PHE A 267 17.85 -8.92 -11.20
C PHE A 267 19.07 -9.65 -11.79
N ALA A 268 19.37 -10.82 -11.21
CA ALA A 268 20.39 -11.71 -11.76
C ALA A 268 19.93 -12.35 -13.09
N PHE A 269 18.61 -12.58 -13.23
CA PHE A 269 17.99 -13.07 -14.46
C PHE A 269 18.22 -12.07 -15.61
N LYS A 270 18.50 -12.58 -16.80
CA LYS A 270 18.79 -11.78 -17.99
C LYS A 270 17.51 -11.62 -18.82
N TRP A 271 17.07 -10.38 -19.02
CA TRP A 271 15.76 -10.09 -19.61
C TRP A 271 15.55 -10.71 -21.00
N TRP A 272 16.61 -10.87 -21.79
CA TRP A 272 16.56 -11.49 -23.13
C TRP A 272 16.38 -13.02 -23.10
N HIS A 273 16.43 -13.67 -21.92
CA HIS A 273 16.07 -15.08 -21.75
C HIS A 273 14.57 -15.28 -21.46
N MET A 274 13.81 -14.21 -21.23
CA MET A 274 12.37 -14.29 -21.06
C MET A 274 11.69 -14.59 -22.40
N VAL A 275 10.58 -15.34 -22.36
CA VAL A 275 9.61 -15.45 -23.45
C VAL A 275 8.37 -14.63 -23.05
N PRO A 276 8.24 -13.37 -23.52
CA PRO A 276 7.22 -12.43 -23.04
C PRO A 276 5.77 -12.83 -23.31
#